data_AF-A0A162JEN7-F1
#
_entry.id   AF-A0A162JEN7-F1
#
_cell.length_a   1.000
_cell.length_b   1.000
_cell.length_c   1.000
_cell.angle_alpha   90.00
_cell.angle_beta   90.00
_cell.angle_gamma   90.00
#
_symmetry.space_group_name_H-M   'P 1'
#
loop_
_entity.id
_entity.type
_entity.pdbx_description
1 polymer ?
#
loop_
_entity_poly.entity_id
_entity_poly.type
_entity_poly.pdbx_seq_one_letter_code
_entity_poly.pdbx_strand_id
1 'polypeptide(L)'
;MEAVEAKSGDEVSIDTALTGLVHLARLLFQAPAAAFWVQERETKRLAACLGDEQSLRTAYDADLRSKFEDCQFVVLPDIKAEGKPFEFVAGIREKLASGLASVTLIIADTKARPAGITGEQRSAFQAICAQAVTQLELRHSQATQARMMDRLSFFDRMASATQELEDSTAIMRTVARLTGEFLDVSICAYADMHADENGFTITGDWTAPGSSTIVGTYELSDFGEFAVQPHFQSAARRGRCDRPAPI
;
A
#
# COMPACT_ATOMS: atom_id res chain seq x y z
N MET A 1 -10.45 -6.39 -22.19
CA MET A 1 -11.01 -6.93 -20.94
C MET A 1 -10.16 -6.32 -19.83
N GLU A 2 -10.53 -5.11 -19.38
CA GLU A 2 -9.83 -4.43 -18.29
C GLU A 2 -10.01 -5.24 -17.01
N ALA A 3 -8.89 -5.58 -16.38
CA ALA A 3 -8.88 -6.16 -15.05
C ALA A 3 -9.40 -5.10 -14.09
N VAL A 4 -10.65 -5.25 -13.67
CA VAL A 4 -11.19 -4.52 -12.52
C VAL A 4 -10.50 -5.12 -11.30
N GLU A 5 -9.42 -4.48 -10.84
CA GLU A 5 -8.80 -4.80 -9.56
C GLU A 5 -9.89 -4.71 -8.48
N ALA A 6 -10.22 -5.86 -7.88
CA ALA A 6 -11.15 -5.94 -6.78
C ALA A 6 -10.49 -5.27 -5.57
N LYS A 7 -10.89 -4.03 -5.28
CA LYS A 7 -10.51 -3.31 -4.06
C LYS A 7 -10.72 -4.23 -2.85
N SER A 8 -9.73 -4.31 -1.98
CA SER A 8 -9.82 -5.12 -0.76
C SER A 8 -11.01 -4.65 0.11
N GLY A 9 -11.62 -5.55 0.89
CA GLY A 9 -12.77 -5.19 1.74
C GLY A 9 -12.51 -4.02 2.71
N ASP A 10 -11.24 -3.83 3.08
CA ASP A 10 -10.78 -2.70 3.90
C ASP A 10 -10.76 -1.38 3.13
N GLU A 11 -10.34 -1.37 1.86
CA GLU A 11 -10.42 -0.18 0.99
C GLU A 11 -11.87 0.26 0.77
N VAL A 12 -12.79 -0.71 0.56
CA VAL A 12 -14.23 -0.42 0.39
C VAL A 12 -14.83 0.21 1.66
N SER A 13 -14.40 -0.25 2.84
CA SER A 13 -14.89 0.28 4.11
C SER A 13 -14.34 1.68 4.44
N ILE A 14 -13.06 1.95 4.11
CA ILE A 14 -12.45 3.29 4.22
C ILE A 14 -13.13 4.27 3.29
N ASP A 15 -13.33 3.87 2.02
CA ASP A 15 -14.00 4.70 1.02
C ASP A 15 -15.42 5.06 1.52
N THR A 16 -16.10 4.15 2.22
CA THR A 16 -17.42 4.43 2.84
C THR A 16 -17.33 5.47 3.97
N ALA A 17 -16.39 5.32 4.90
CA ALA A 17 -16.23 6.26 6.02
C ALA A 17 -15.85 7.67 5.53
N LEU A 18 -14.89 7.75 4.60
CA LEU A 18 -14.48 9.01 4.00
C LEU A 18 -15.59 9.62 3.15
N THR A 19 -16.39 8.81 2.44
CA THR A 19 -17.58 9.29 1.72
C THR A 19 -18.60 9.94 2.66
N GLY A 20 -18.83 9.36 3.84
CA GLY A 20 -19.66 9.98 4.88
C GLY A 20 -19.14 11.35 5.32
N LEU A 21 -17.82 11.49 5.49
CA LEU A 21 -17.18 12.75 5.83
C LEU A 21 -17.26 13.79 4.70
N VAL A 22 -17.08 13.39 3.43
CA VAL A 22 -17.30 14.27 2.26
C VAL A 22 -18.76 14.75 2.22
N HIS A 23 -19.71 13.86 2.51
CA HIS A 23 -21.12 14.22 2.56
C HIS A 23 -21.40 15.28 3.64
N LEU A 24 -20.86 15.11 4.85
CA LEU A 24 -20.96 16.12 5.91
C LEU A 24 -20.35 17.47 5.51
N ALA A 25 -19.17 17.45 4.89
CA ALA A 25 -18.55 18.67 4.36
C ALA A 25 -19.45 19.34 3.31
N ARG A 26 -20.07 18.58 2.41
CA ARG A 26 -20.99 19.16 1.43
C ARG A 26 -22.17 19.88 2.09
N LEU A 27 -22.76 19.27 3.12
CA LEU A 27 -23.92 19.82 3.84
C LEU A 27 -23.56 21.07 4.65
N LEU A 28 -22.49 21.02 5.46
CA LEU A 28 -22.08 22.13 6.33
C LEU A 28 -21.63 23.37 5.54
N PHE A 29 -21.07 23.16 4.36
CA PHE A 29 -20.58 24.24 3.50
C PHE A 29 -21.56 24.63 2.41
N GLN A 30 -22.68 23.90 2.27
CA GLN A 30 -23.68 24.10 1.22
C GLN A 30 -23.05 24.20 -0.17
N ALA A 31 -22.02 23.38 -0.42
CA ALA A 31 -21.29 23.37 -1.68
C ALA A 31 -21.83 22.25 -2.58
N PRO A 32 -21.79 22.38 -3.91
CA PRO A 32 -22.20 21.31 -4.81
C PRO A 32 -21.17 20.16 -4.87
N ALA A 33 -19.89 20.45 -4.62
CA ALA A 33 -18.82 19.49 -4.82
C ALA A 33 -17.86 19.45 -3.63
N ALA A 34 -17.43 18.24 -3.24
CA ALA A 34 -16.43 18.02 -2.21
C ALA A 34 -15.68 16.71 -2.46
N ALA A 35 -14.42 16.64 -2.05
CA ALA A 35 -13.60 15.45 -2.24
C ALA A 35 -12.47 15.33 -1.21
N PHE A 36 -12.08 14.08 -0.97
CA PHE A 36 -10.90 13.70 -0.20
C PHE A 36 -9.85 13.05 -1.11
N TRP A 37 -8.63 13.58 -1.07
CA TRP A 37 -7.45 12.86 -1.57
C TRP A 37 -6.61 12.35 -0.43
N VAL A 38 -6.05 11.17 -0.63
CA VAL A 38 -5.02 10.60 0.23
C VAL A 38 -3.74 10.52 -0.60
N GLN A 39 -2.67 11.14 -0.11
CA GLN A 39 -1.34 11.10 -0.70
C GLN A 39 -0.46 10.23 0.19
N GLU A 40 0.07 9.15 -0.35
CA GLU A 40 1.04 8.27 0.30
C GLU A 40 2.32 8.27 -0.54
N ARG A 41 3.41 8.82 0.01
CA ARG A 41 4.67 9.03 -0.74
C ARG A 41 4.39 9.70 -2.11
N GLU A 42 4.67 9.01 -3.22
CA GLU A 42 4.44 9.51 -4.59
C GLU A 42 3.03 9.23 -5.12
N THR A 43 2.27 8.35 -4.47
CA THR A 43 0.95 7.92 -4.94
C THR A 43 -0.15 8.81 -4.40
N LYS A 44 -0.91 9.42 -5.31
CA LYS A 44 -2.11 10.21 -4.99
C LYS A 44 -3.37 9.43 -5.36
N ARG A 45 -4.23 9.20 -4.38
CA ARG A 45 -5.52 8.52 -4.54
C ARG A 45 -6.67 9.47 -4.25
N LEU A 46 -7.70 9.46 -5.09
CA LEU A 46 -8.99 10.04 -4.72
C LEU A 46 -9.73 9.01 -3.87
N ALA A 47 -9.93 9.33 -2.59
CA ALA A 47 -10.50 8.39 -1.62
C ALA A 47 -12.02 8.51 -1.50
N ALA A 48 -12.55 9.72 -1.70
CA ALA A 48 -14.00 9.94 -1.76
C ALA A 48 -14.30 11.21 -2.55
N CYS A 49 -15.43 11.23 -3.26
CA CYS A 49 -15.85 12.35 -4.08
C CYS A 49 -17.37 12.43 -4.16
N LEU A 50 -17.91 13.64 -4.00
CA LEU A 50 -19.29 13.97 -4.33
C LEU A 50 -19.27 15.17 -5.26
N GLY A 51 -19.78 15.01 -6.48
CA GLY A 51 -19.68 15.99 -7.57
C GLY A 51 -18.91 15.42 -8.77
N ASP A 52 -18.59 16.29 -9.72
CA ASP A 52 -17.80 15.88 -10.89
C ASP A 52 -16.33 15.72 -10.53
N GLU A 53 -15.85 14.47 -10.57
CA GLU A 53 -14.48 14.10 -10.20
C GLU A 53 -13.44 14.81 -11.06
N GLN A 54 -13.67 14.89 -12.38
CA GLN A 54 -12.70 15.47 -13.31
C GLN A 54 -12.52 16.97 -13.07
N SER A 55 -13.61 17.68 -12.83
CA SER A 55 -13.62 19.09 -12.45
C SER A 55 -12.89 19.33 -11.14
N LEU A 56 -13.14 18.49 -10.13
CA LEU A 56 -12.50 18.58 -8.82
C LEU A 56 -10.99 18.32 -8.89
N ARG A 57 -10.56 17.34 -9.68
CA ARG A 57 -9.13 17.09 -9.95
C ARG A 57 -8.48 18.30 -10.64
N THR A 58 -9.13 18.83 -11.67
CA THR A 58 -8.65 20.00 -12.42
C THR A 58 -8.46 21.20 -11.49
N ALA A 59 -9.46 21.48 -10.64
CA ALA A 59 -9.38 22.58 -9.68
C ALA A 59 -8.29 22.35 -8.62
N TYR A 60 -8.13 21.13 -8.12
CA TYR A 60 -7.03 20.82 -7.20
C TYR A 60 -5.67 21.10 -7.85
N ASP A 61 -5.42 20.55 -9.04
CA ASP A 61 -4.10 20.58 -9.67
C ASP A 61 -3.72 21.99 -10.15
N ALA A 62 -4.70 22.76 -10.65
CA ALA A 62 -4.50 24.11 -11.13
C ALA A 62 -4.38 25.14 -10.00
N ASP A 63 -5.22 25.04 -8.97
CA ASP A 63 -5.45 26.15 -8.04
C ASP A 63 -4.94 25.89 -6.61
N LEU A 64 -4.89 24.63 -6.17
CA LEU A 64 -4.57 24.28 -4.78
C LEU A 64 -3.21 23.62 -4.58
N ARG A 65 -2.76 22.78 -5.53
CA ARG A 65 -1.61 21.88 -5.35
C ARG A 65 -0.36 22.58 -4.84
N SER A 66 0.08 23.65 -5.51
CA SER A 66 1.27 24.40 -5.12
C SER A 66 1.06 25.18 -3.81
N LYS A 67 -0.16 25.65 -3.54
CA LYS A 67 -0.48 26.39 -2.31
C LYS A 67 -0.39 25.49 -1.07
N PHE A 68 -0.65 24.20 -1.21
CA PHE A 68 -0.51 23.21 -0.13
C PHE A 68 0.94 22.79 0.17
N GLU A 69 1.92 23.32 -0.56
CA GLU A 69 3.34 23.17 -0.23
C GLU A 69 3.71 24.09 0.95
N ASP A 70 3.16 25.30 0.98
CA ASP A 70 3.48 26.32 1.98
C ASP A 70 2.39 26.47 3.07
N CYS A 71 1.14 26.07 2.78
CA CYS A 71 0.00 26.30 3.65
C CYS A 71 -0.79 25.03 3.93
N GLN A 72 -1.23 24.85 5.18
CA GLN A 72 -2.16 23.77 5.57
C GLN A 72 -3.59 24.01 5.07
N PHE A 73 -3.97 25.28 4.92
CA PHE A 73 -5.34 25.69 4.66
C PHE A 73 -5.38 26.77 3.57
N VAL A 74 -6.25 26.60 2.58
CA VAL A 74 -6.35 27.48 1.41
C VAL A 74 -7.81 27.82 1.16
N VAL A 75 -8.10 29.09 0.89
CA VAL A 75 -9.43 29.57 0.45
C VAL A 75 -9.22 30.47 -0.75
N LEU A 76 -9.91 30.15 -1.83
CA LEU A 76 -9.94 30.93 -3.08
C LEU A 76 -11.38 31.38 -3.27
N PRO A 77 -11.72 32.61 -2.82
CA PRO A 77 -13.11 33.08 -2.75
C PRO A 77 -13.72 33.42 -4.12
N ASP A 78 -12.89 33.78 -5.09
CA ASP A 78 -13.29 34.24 -6.42
C ASP A 78 -12.19 33.90 -7.43
N ILE A 79 -12.35 32.75 -8.09
CA ILE A 79 -11.48 32.27 -9.16
C ILE A 79 -12.14 32.67 -10.49
N LYS A 80 -11.48 33.52 -11.28
CA LYS A 80 -12.02 33.96 -12.57
C LYS A 80 -12.22 32.75 -13.51
N ALA A 81 -13.47 32.55 -13.93
CA ALA A 81 -14.04 31.29 -14.40
C ALA A 81 -13.80 30.93 -15.89
N GLU A 82 -12.91 31.60 -16.62
CA GLU A 82 -12.79 31.34 -18.07
C GLU A 82 -12.27 29.91 -18.31
N GLY A 83 -13.18 28.99 -18.68
CA GLY A 83 -12.91 27.57 -18.88
C GLY A 83 -12.72 26.74 -17.60
N LYS A 84 -12.96 27.30 -16.41
CA LYS A 84 -12.83 26.58 -15.13
C LYS A 84 -14.19 26.10 -14.60
N PRO A 85 -14.24 24.91 -13.96
CA PRO A 85 -15.50 24.33 -13.49
C PRO A 85 -16.04 24.95 -12.20
N PHE A 86 -15.22 25.69 -11.44
CA PHE A 86 -15.57 26.25 -10.14
C PHE A 86 -15.06 27.68 -9.99
N GLU A 87 -15.86 28.53 -9.35
CA GLU A 87 -15.56 29.92 -9.02
C GLU A 87 -15.09 30.09 -7.57
N PHE A 88 -15.36 29.10 -6.72
CA PHE A 88 -14.90 29.06 -5.34
C PHE A 88 -14.31 27.69 -5.03
N VAL A 89 -13.15 27.70 -4.37
CA VAL A 89 -12.51 26.48 -3.88
C VAL A 89 -11.88 26.75 -2.52
N ALA A 90 -12.11 25.85 -1.57
CA ALA A 90 -11.42 25.86 -0.29
C ALA A 90 -10.97 24.46 0.07
N GLY A 91 -9.87 24.34 0.81
CA GLY A 91 -9.41 23.05 1.27
C GLY A 91 -8.43 23.12 2.43
N ILE A 92 -8.31 21.98 3.08
CA ILE A 92 -7.38 21.74 4.17
C ILE A 92 -6.60 20.47 3.86
N ARG A 93 -5.29 20.52 4.09
CA ARG A 93 -4.39 19.38 3.97
C ARG A 93 -3.81 19.08 5.35
N GLU A 94 -3.92 17.84 5.80
CA GLU A 94 -3.30 17.39 7.05
C GLU A 94 -2.38 16.20 6.80
N LYS A 95 -1.26 16.18 7.51
CA LYS A 95 -0.36 15.03 7.52
C LYS A 95 -0.86 14.04 8.58
N LEU A 96 -0.77 12.75 8.27
CA LEU A 96 -0.94 11.71 9.29
C LEU A 96 0.25 11.79 10.26
N ALA A 97 0.06 11.35 11.51
CA ALA A 97 1.07 11.34 12.56
C ALA A 97 2.31 10.51 12.18
N SER A 98 2.14 9.49 11.32
CA SER A 98 3.24 8.71 10.76
C SER A 98 4.19 9.53 9.87
N GLY A 99 3.74 10.68 9.37
CA GLY A 99 4.47 11.52 8.41
C GLY A 99 4.56 10.94 6.99
N LEU A 100 4.10 9.70 6.78
CA LEU A 100 4.22 8.97 5.51
C LEU A 100 3.08 9.29 4.53
N ALA A 101 2.01 9.90 5.02
CA ALA A 101 0.83 10.21 4.24
C ALA A 101 0.24 11.57 4.62
N SER A 102 -0.53 12.16 3.71
CA SER A 102 -1.37 13.33 3.97
C SER A 102 -2.74 13.17 3.36
N VAL A 103 -3.76 13.68 4.02
CA VAL A 103 -5.12 13.77 3.53
C VAL A 103 -5.44 15.21 3.16
N THR A 104 -6.17 15.41 2.07
CA THR A 104 -6.63 16.74 1.64
C THR A 104 -8.12 16.71 1.41
N LEU A 105 -8.87 17.49 2.19
CA LEU A 105 -10.28 17.77 1.95
C LEU A 105 -10.40 19.04 1.13
N ILE A 106 -11.17 18.99 0.05
CA ILE A 106 -11.57 20.19 -0.68
C ILE A 106 -13.08 20.26 -0.79
N ILE A 107 -13.58 21.48 -0.85
CA ILE A 107 -14.92 21.82 -1.28
C ILE A 107 -14.80 22.78 -2.46
N ALA A 108 -15.73 22.68 -3.40
CA ALA A 108 -15.78 23.55 -4.56
C ALA A 108 -17.21 23.96 -4.88
N ASP A 109 -17.37 25.19 -5.37
CA ASP A 109 -18.64 25.77 -5.74
C ASP A 109 -18.54 26.46 -7.10
N THR A 110 -19.60 26.34 -7.89
CA THR A 110 -19.70 26.96 -9.22
C THR A 110 -19.97 28.46 -9.11
N LYS A 111 -20.29 28.96 -7.91
CA LYS A 111 -20.48 30.38 -7.63
C LYS A 111 -19.36 30.92 -6.75
N ALA A 112 -18.86 32.11 -7.08
CA ALA A 112 -17.93 32.83 -6.23
C ALA A 112 -18.54 33.09 -4.83
N ARG A 113 -17.68 33.07 -3.80
CA ARG A 113 -18.03 33.41 -2.42
C ARG A 113 -17.06 34.47 -1.91
N PRO A 114 -17.27 35.76 -2.21
CA PRO A 114 -16.36 36.85 -1.83
C PRO A 114 -16.12 36.96 -0.32
N ALA A 115 -17.12 36.58 0.49
CA ALA A 115 -17.01 36.52 1.94
C ALA A 115 -16.14 35.35 2.45
N GLY A 116 -15.74 34.43 1.57
CA GLY A 116 -14.97 33.24 1.90
C GLY A 116 -15.78 32.23 2.70
N ILE A 117 -15.19 31.75 3.79
CA ILE A 117 -15.80 30.79 4.73
C ILE A 117 -15.98 31.41 6.11
N THR A 118 -16.98 30.94 6.85
CA THR A 118 -17.21 31.36 8.24
C THR A 118 -16.22 30.71 9.22
N GLY A 119 -16.16 31.21 10.46
CA GLY A 119 -15.37 30.58 11.53
C GLY A 119 -15.84 29.16 11.84
N GLU A 120 -17.15 28.93 11.87
CA GLU A 120 -17.75 27.60 12.07
C GLU A 120 -17.37 26.63 10.94
N GLN A 121 -17.39 27.11 9.69
CA GLN A 121 -16.95 26.34 8.53
C GLN A 121 -15.46 26.01 8.62
N ARG A 122 -14.61 26.93 9.08
CA ARG A 122 -13.19 26.63 9.34
C ARG A 122 -13.03 25.53 10.40
N SER A 123 -13.75 25.62 11.51
CA SER A 123 -13.72 24.58 12.55
C SER A 123 -14.26 23.23 12.03
N ALA A 124 -15.28 23.24 11.19
CA ALA A 124 -15.80 22.04 10.55
C ALA A 124 -14.76 21.38 9.62
N PHE A 125 -14.03 22.17 8.82
CA PHE A 125 -12.92 21.63 8.00
C PHE A 125 -11.89 20.89 8.86
N GLN A 126 -11.46 21.51 9.95
CA GLN A 126 -10.47 20.94 10.86
C GLN A 126 -10.99 19.65 11.50
N ALA A 127 -12.22 19.66 12.02
CA ALA A 127 -12.83 18.48 12.65
C ALA A 127 -13.00 17.31 11.67
N ILE A 128 -13.47 17.58 10.45
CA ILE A 128 -13.66 16.55 9.42
C ILE A 128 -12.30 15.99 8.96
N CYS A 129 -11.30 16.84 8.77
CA CYS A 129 -9.96 16.40 8.38
C CYS A 129 -9.27 15.58 9.48
N ALA A 130 -9.35 16.02 10.73
CA ALA A 130 -8.83 15.28 11.89
C ALA A 130 -9.52 13.92 12.06
N GLN A 131 -10.83 13.86 11.81
CA GLN A 131 -11.56 12.59 11.80
C GLN A 131 -11.08 11.67 10.66
N ALA A 132 -10.82 12.21 9.47
CA ALA A 132 -10.27 11.44 8.35
C ALA A 132 -8.87 10.88 8.67
N VAL A 133 -7.99 11.70 9.27
CA VAL A 133 -6.67 11.25 9.77
C VAL A 133 -6.83 10.07 10.73
N THR A 134 -7.71 10.20 11.73
CA THR A 134 -7.95 9.15 12.73
C THR A 134 -8.42 7.85 12.08
N GLN A 135 -9.33 7.92 11.10
CA GLN A 135 -9.82 6.73 10.39
C GLN A 135 -8.73 6.04 9.58
N LEU A 136 -7.90 6.80 8.87
CA LEU A 136 -6.79 6.26 8.08
C LEU A 136 -5.72 5.63 8.96
N GLU A 137 -5.38 6.24 10.09
CA GLU A 137 -4.40 5.71 11.04
C GLU A 137 -4.87 4.44 11.73
N LEU A 138 -6.12 4.42 12.19
CA LEU A 138 -6.72 3.24 12.80
C LEU A 138 -6.63 2.05 11.83
N ARG A 139 -6.96 2.28 10.56
CA ARG A 139 -6.93 1.26 9.52
C ARG A 139 -5.53 0.79 9.19
N HIS A 140 -4.59 1.71 9.07
CA HIS A 140 -3.19 1.35 8.88
C HIS A 140 -2.66 0.48 10.03
N SER A 141 -3.03 0.82 11.27
CA SER A 141 -2.70 0.05 12.45
C SER A 141 -3.32 -1.35 12.42
N GLN A 142 -4.61 -1.45 12.11
CA GLN A 142 -5.33 -2.73 11.98
C GLN A 142 -4.73 -3.63 10.88
N ALA A 143 -4.46 -3.08 9.70
CA ALA A 143 -3.85 -3.84 8.60
C ALA A 143 -2.44 -4.34 8.97
N THR A 144 -1.66 -3.52 9.67
CA THR A 144 -0.34 -3.90 10.17
C THR A 144 -0.45 -5.02 11.21
N GLN A 145 -1.39 -4.92 12.15
CA GLN A 145 -1.66 -5.95 13.15
C GLN A 145 -2.11 -7.27 12.51
N ALA A 146 -3.04 -7.23 11.55
CA ALA A 146 -3.51 -8.40 10.83
C ALA A 146 -2.35 -9.14 10.13
N ARG A 147 -1.50 -8.40 9.40
CA ARG A 147 -0.30 -8.99 8.75
C ARG A 147 0.66 -9.61 9.74
N MET A 148 0.86 -8.99 10.92
CA MET A 148 1.70 -9.55 11.97
C MET A 148 1.10 -10.83 12.54
N MET A 149 -0.22 -10.86 12.76
CA MET A 149 -0.93 -12.05 13.25
C MET A 149 -0.87 -13.20 12.25
N ASP A 150 -1.08 -12.93 10.96
CA ASP A 150 -0.96 -13.94 9.89
C ASP A 150 0.44 -14.55 9.86
N ARG A 151 1.48 -13.71 9.98
CA ARG A 151 2.88 -14.17 10.00
C ARG A 151 3.21 -14.97 11.26
N LEU A 152 2.71 -14.58 12.43
CA LEU A 152 2.88 -15.33 13.67
C LEU A 152 2.20 -16.69 13.60
N SER A 153 0.95 -16.73 13.10
CA SER A 153 0.20 -17.97 12.87
C SER A 153 0.93 -18.91 11.90
N PHE A 154 1.52 -18.36 10.83
CA PHE A 154 2.35 -19.12 9.91
C PHE A 154 3.58 -19.74 10.60
N PHE A 155 4.33 -18.97 11.38
CA PHE A 155 5.51 -19.49 12.08
C PHE A 155 5.15 -20.53 13.15
N ASP A 156 4.03 -20.35 13.85
CA ASP A 156 3.51 -21.32 14.82
C ASP A 156 3.15 -22.67 14.14
N ARG A 157 2.43 -22.60 13.02
CA ARG A 157 2.11 -23.78 12.19
C ARG A 157 3.37 -24.47 11.68
N MET A 158 4.36 -23.69 11.24
CA MET A 158 5.64 -24.24 10.76
C MET A 158 6.40 -24.92 11.88
N ALA A 159 6.56 -24.27 13.03
CA ALA A 159 7.27 -24.82 14.18
C ALA A 159 6.62 -26.11 14.67
N SER A 160 5.29 -26.13 14.79
CA SER A 160 4.54 -27.32 15.18
C SER A 160 4.72 -28.47 14.19
N ALA A 161 4.68 -28.19 12.88
CA ALA A 161 4.81 -29.20 11.84
C ALA A 161 6.22 -29.79 11.72
N THR A 162 7.25 -29.05 12.12
CA THR A 162 8.65 -29.53 12.07
C THR A 162 9.12 -30.15 13.38
N GLN A 163 8.47 -29.87 14.51
CA GLN A 163 8.88 -30.35 15.83
C GLN A 163 8.93 -31.88 15.95
N GLU A 164 8.05 -32.59 15.24
CA GLU A 164 7.99 -34.05 15.25
C GLU A 164 8.89 -34.72 14.19
N LEU A 165 9.59 -33.93 13.37
CA LEU A 165 10.43 -34.44 12.29
C LEU A 165 11.90 -34.51 12.72
N GLU A 166 12.51 -35.68 12.59
CA GLU A 166 13.93 -35.89 12.89
C GLU A 166 14.81 -35.86 11.62
N ASP A 167 14.25 -36.17 10.45
CA ASP A 167 14.95 -36.13 9.17
C ASP A 167 15.02 -34.70 8.61
N SER A 168 16.24 -34.21 8.36
CA SER A 168 16.45 -32.89 7.77
C SER A 168 15.77 -32.74 6.41
N THR A 169 15.67 -33.81 5.61
CA THR A 169 15.01 -33.74 4.30
C THR A 169 13.50 -33.55 4.46
N ALA A 170 12.88 -34.30 5.37
CA ALA A 170 11.46 -34.15 5.72
C ALA A 170 11.15 -32.76 6.28
N ILE A 171 12.02 -32.20 7.12
CA ILE A 171 11.92 -30.83 7.62
C ILE A 171 11.92 -29.84 6.44
N MET A 172 12.92 -29.92 5.56
CA MET A 172 13.07 -28.98 4.44
C MET A 172 11.90 -29.06 3.45
N ARG A 173 11.41 -30.26 3.11
CA ARG A 173 10.20 -30.42 2.27
C ARG A 173 8.97 -29.80 2.94
N THR A 174 8.82 -29.98 4.24
CA THR A 174 7.67 -29.41 4.99
C THR A 174 7.72 -27.90 5.03
N VAL A 175 8.90 -27.32 5.30
CA VAL A 175 9.11 -25.87 5.28
C VAL A 175 8.88 -25.29 3.89
N ALA A 176 9.42 -25.91 2.83
CA ALA A 176 9.24 -25.48 1.44
C ALA A 176 7.76 -25.47 1.05
N ARG A 177 7.02 -26.53 1.39
CA ARG A 177 5.58 -26.62 1.15
C ARG A 177 4.81 -25.52 1.90
N LEU A 178 4.99 -25.40 3.21
CA LEU A 178 4.26 -24.42 4.01
C LEU A 178 4.55 -22.99 3.60
N THR A 179 5.81 -22.70 3.24
CA THR A 179 6.22 -21.38 2.76
C THR A 179 5.63 -21.09 1.38
N GLY A 180 5.66 -22.08 0.47
CA GLY A 180 5.07 -21.96 -0.85
C GLY A 180 3.56 -21.71 -0.81
N GLU A 181 2.84 -22.46 0.04
CA GLU A 181 1.42 -22.25 0.32
C GLU A 181 1.13 -20.86 0.92
N PHE A 182 1.95 -20.40 1.88
CA PHE A 182 1.73 -19.12 2.56
C PHE A 182 2.00 -17.90 1.67
N LEU A 183 3.02 -17.98 0.80
CA LEU A 183 3.38 -16.89 -0.12
C LEU A 183 2.61 -16.92 -1.44
N ASP A 184 1.79 -17.95 -1.67
CA ASP A 184 1.04 -18.17 -2.92
C ASP A 184 1.93 -18.12 -4.17
N VAL A 185 3.07 -18.82 -4.12
CA VAL A 185 4.03 -18.89 -5.23
C VAL A 185 3.87 -20.19 -6.01
N SER A 186 4.29 -20.20 -7.28
CA SER A 186 4.22 -21.43 -8.10
C SER A 186 5.19 -22.52 -7.65
N ILE A 187 6.37 -22.13 -7.17
CA ILE A 187 7.44 -23.04 -6.76
C ILE A 187 8.19 -22.45 -5.56
N CYS A 188 8.46 -23.29 -4.56
CA CYS A 188 9.36 -22.97 -3.45
C CYS A 188 10.42 -24.09 -3.34
N ALA A 189 11.67 -23.74 -3.62
CA ALA A 189 12.77 -24.70 -3.71
C ALA A 189 13.86 -24.40 -2.67
N TYR A 190 14.58 -25.45 -2.25
CA TYR A 190 15.79 -25.32 -1.45
C TYR A 190 16.95 -26.03 -2.15
N ALA A 191 18.14 -25.45 -2.03
CA ALA A 191 19.31 -25.88 -2.78
C ALA A 191 20.57 -25.88 -1.92
N ASP A 192 21.46 -26.82 -2.22
CA ASP A 192 22.81 -26.84 -1.71
C ASP A 192 23.72 -26.10 -2.69
N MET A 193 24.41 -25.07 -2.20
CA MET A 193 25.40 -24.33 -2.97
C MET A 193 26.69 -25.14 -3.09
N HIS A 194 27.26 -25.20 -4.30
CA HIS A 194 28.55 -25.84 -4.51
C HIS A 194 29.69 -24.96 -3.98
N ALA A 195 30.86 -25.57 -3.76
CA ALA A 195 32.01 -24.89 -3.14
C ALA A 195 32.58 -23.74 -4.00
N ASP A 196 32.35 -23.75 -5.30
CA ASP A 196 32.75 -22.71 -6.24
C ASP A 196 31.85 -21.46 -6.18
N GLU A 197 30.76 -21.51 -5.41
CA GLU A 197 29.73 -20.47 -5.29
C GLU A 197 29.09 -20.07 -6.63
N ASN A 198 29.24 -20.92 -7.67
CA ASN A 198 28.68 -20.70 -9.01
C ASN A 198 27.66 -21.78 -9.36
N GLY A 199 27.93 -23.04 -8.98
CA GLY A 199 27.00 -24.15 -9.10
C GLY A 199 26.09 -24.28 -7.88
N PHE A 200 24.88 -24.79 -8.09
CA PHE A 200 24.02 -25.26 -7.01
C PHE A 200 23.13 -26.41 -7.45
N THR A 201 22.76 -27.25 -6.49
CA THR A 201 21.81 -28.34 -6.71
C THR A 201 20.55 -28.08 -5.91
N ILE A 202 19.43 -27.89 -6.60
CA ILE A 202 18.10 -27.89 -5.97
C ILE A 202 17.83 -29.34 -5.54
N THR A 203 17.86 -29.59 -4.23
CA THR A 203 17.71 -30.93 -3.66
C THR A 203 16.25 -31.30 -3.39
N GLY A 204 15.36 -30.31 -3.36
CA GLY A 204 13.92 -30.52 -3.32
C GLY A 204 13.15 -29.22 -3.53
N ASP A 205 11.90 -29.38 -3.93
CA ASP A 205 10.96 -28.28 -4.08
C ASP A 205 9.53 -28.68 -3.67
N TRP A 206 8.73 -27.66 -3.42
CA TRP A 206 7.29 -27.73 -3.47
C TRP A 206 6.82 -27.01 -4.73
N THR A 207 5.88 -27.62 -5.45
CA THR A 207 5.25 -27.04 -6.64
C THR A 207 3.74 -26.95 -6.46
N ALA A 208 3.17 -25.82 -6.87
CA ALA A 208 1.73 -25.66 -6.95
C ALA A 208 1.15 -26.59 -8.06
N PRO A 209 -0.12 -27.02 -7.95
CA PRO A 209 -0.77 -27.82 -8.98
C PRO A 209 -0.63 -27.20 -10.38
N GLY A 210 -0.15 -27.98 -11.34
CA GLY A 210 0.11 -27.52 -12.71
C GLY A 210 1.51 -26.93 -12.96
N SER A 211 2.34 -26.81 -11.93
CA SER A 211 3.76 -26.42 -12.07
C SER A 211 4.68 -27.64 -12.06
N SER A 212 5.71 -27.63 -12.92
CA SER A 212 6.72 -28.68 -12.97
C SER A 212 7.81 -28.46 -11.92
N THR A 213 8.36 -29.55 -11.39
CA THR A 213 9.53 -29.49 -10.50
C THR A 213 10.75 -28.91 -11.23
N ILE A 214 11.59 -28.22 -10.47
CA ILE A 214 12.88 -27.66 -10.91
C ILE A 214 14.05 -28.31 -10.16
N VAL A 215 13.85 -29.48 -9.55
CA VAL A 215 14.94 -30.26 -8.95
C VAL A 215 15.98 -30.59 -10.03
N GLY A 216 17.23 -30.24 -9.75
CA GLY A 216 18.31 -30.32 -10.73
C GLY A 216 19.58 -29.61 -10.27
N THR A 217 20.63 -29.72 -11.08
CA THR A 217 21.88 -28.99 -10.87
C THR A 217 21.99 -27.90 -11.92
N TYR A 218 22.33 -26.70 -11.47
CA TYR A 218 22.36 -25.49 -12.28
C TYR A 218 23.60 -24.67 -11.97
N GLU A 219 23.98 -23.81 -12.90
CA GLU A 219 24.89 -22.70 -12.68
C GLU A 219 24.10 -21.39 -12.58
N LEU A 220 24.66 -20.38 -11.89
CA LEU A 220 24.01 -19.07 -11.78
C LEU A 220 23.68 -18.44 -13.14
N SER A 221 24.50 -18.70 -14.17
CA SER A 221 24.26 -18.23 -15.54
C SER A 221 22.99 -18.79 -16.16
N ASP A 222 22.48 -19.94 -15.71
CA ASP A 222 21.24 -20.53 -16.21
C ASP A 222 20.01 -19.67 -15.88
N PHE A 223 20.13 -18.76 -14.90
CA PHE A 223 19.07 -17.84 -14.47
C PHE A 223 19.24 -16.42 -15.01
N GLY A 224 20.16 -16.22 -15.96
CA GLY A 224 20.37 -14.98 -16.70
C GLY A 224 21.40 -14.02 -16.08
N GLU A 225 21.70 -12.94 -16.80
CA GLU A 225 22.81 -12.01 -16.47
C GLU A 225 22.65 -11.28 -15.13
N PHE A 226 21.43 -11.18 -14.59
CA PHE A 226 21.21 -10.58 -13.26
C PHE A 226 21.71 -11.47 -12.11
N ALA A 227 21.67 -12.79 -12.27
CA ALA A 227 22.07 -13.74 -11.22
C ALA A 227 23.60 -13.77 -11.00
N VAL A 228 24.38 -13.35 -12.00
CA VAL A 228 25.84 -13.26 -11.94
C VAL A 228 26.35 -11.89 -11.46
N GLN A 229 25.46 -10.93 -11.17
CA GLN A 229 25.88 -9.62 -10.66
C GLN A 229 26.39 -9.70 -9.21
N PRO A 230 27.42 -8.92 -8.84
CA PRO A 230 28.05 -8.98 -7.52
C PRO A 230 27.09 -8.78 -6.34
N HIS A 231 26.03 -7.97 -6.54
CA HIS A 231 25.02 -7.69 -5.53
C HIS A 231 24.18 -8.93 -5.19
N PHE A 232 23.84 -9.76 -6.18
CA PHE A 232 23.05 -10.98 -5.99
C PHE A 232 23.88 -12.10 -5.36
N GLN A 233 25.14 -12.26 -5.80
CA GLN A 233 26.09 -13.21 -5.20
C GLN A 233 26.34 -12.93 -3.71
N SER A 234 26.28 -11.66 -3.27
CA SER A 234 26.48 -11.30 -1.86
C SER A 234 25.35 -11.76 -0.92
N ALA A 235 24.12 -11.93 -1.42
CA ALA A 235 22.97 -12.40 -0.65
C ALA A 235 23.01 -13.93 -0.46
N ALA A 236 23.41 -14.68 -1.50
CA ALA A 236 23.61 -16.13 -1.43
C ALA A 236 24.71 -16.53 -0.40
N ARG A 237 25.72 -15.68 -0.21
CA ARG A 237 26.86 -15.92 0.70
C ARG A 237 26.54 -15.96 2.20
N ARG A 238 25.39 -15.41 2.65
CA ARG A 238 25.07 -15.30 4.09
C ARG A 238 24.36 -16.53 4.70
N GLY A 239 23.99 -17.52 3.88
CA GLY A 239 23.23 -18.70 4.31
C GLY A 239 24.07 -19.89 4.82
N ARG A 240 25.39 -19.75 5.00
CA ARG A 240 26.26 -20.87 5.41
C ARG A 240 25.96 -21.32 6.84
N CYS A 241 25.48 -22.55 6.99
CA CYS A 241 25.50 -23.29 8.26
C CYS A 241 26.71 -24.22 8.22
N ASP A 242 27.80 -23.85 8.88
CA ASP A 242 29.01 -24.67 8.95
C ASP A 242 28.74 -25.90 9.83
N ARG A 243 28.37 -27.03 9.21
CA ARG A 243 28.42 -28.34 9.89
C ARG A 243 29.86 -28.84 9.91
N PRO A 244 30.45 -29.16 11.06
CA PRO A 244 31.70 -29.91 11.08
C PRO A 244 31.47 -31.32 10.53
N ALA A 245 32.44 -31.83 9.76
CA ALA A 245 32.41 -33.16 9.19
C ALA A 245 32.31 -34.24 10.30
N PRO A 246 31.54 -35.33 10.08
CA PRO A 246 31.55 -36.46 11.00
C PRO A 246 32.94 -37.11 11.01
N ILE A 247 33.41 -37.45 12.22
CA ILE A 247 34.68 -38.16 12.50
C ILE A 247 34.57 -39.61 12.06
#